data_AF-A0A927WPQ9-F1
#
_entry.id   AF-A0A927WPQ9-F1
#
_cell.length_a   1.000
_cell.length_b   1.000
_cell.length_c   1.000
_cell.angle_alpha   90.00
_cell.angle_beta   90.00
_cell.angle_gamma   90.00
#
_symmetry.space_group_name_H-M   'P 1'
#
loop_
_entity.id
_entity.type
_entity.pdbx_description
1 polymer ?
#
loop_
_entity_poly.entity_id
_entity_poly.type
_entity_poly.pdbx_seq_one_letter_code
_entity_poly.pdbx_strand_id
1 'polypeptide(L)'
;MNYNGNVYRPPIEANTFLLPITEGCSHNSCAFCNMYQGIPFRMLSLAEVEAYLEAVKAEYGSFVERIERIYLVGADPFALSASRLLERIHLIRKYLPHIKVITMYARVDNIAHKSDDELAALKEAGINDLYVGVECGLDDVLENLNKGYGVADIRRECLRLNKAGIRHNDLLMLGTAGKGRGAESAQAMAELENELRPDKILINTMSAFVDTKLDHDIKDGKFIPATEKEHLEEERDFIAALDLPDTYFWSLHPLDSVRIDGILQNDKEKMLKTLAYAIEHADSVNINRVSRTGNL
;
A
#
# COMPACT_ATOMS: atom_id res chain seq x y z
N MET A 1 14.75 20.90 2.39
CA MET A 1 14.72 19.43 2.22
C MET A 1 14.41 19.14 0.75
N ASN A 2 15.22 18.32 0.05
CA ASN A 2 15.11 18.13 -1.41
C ASN A 2 14.80 16.67 -1.77
N TYR A 3 13.53 16.31 -1.89
CA TYR A 3 13.14 14.97 -2.35
C TYR A 3 13.47 14.78 -3.84
N ASN A 4 13.93 13.58 -4.21
CA ASN A 4 14.16 13.23 -5.61
C ASN A 4 12.81 12.84 -6.27
N GLY A 5 12.19 13.80 -6.96
CA GLY A 5 10.93 13.59 -7.69
C GLY A 5 9.70 13.50 -6.79
N ASN A 6 8.71 12.72 -7.24
CA ASN A 6 7.43 12.56 -6.54
C ASN A 6 7.57 11.64 -5.33
N VAL A 7 7.02 12.08 -4.20
CA VAL A 7 6.94 11.28 -2.97
C VAL A 7 5.55 10.69 -2.87
N TYR A 8 5.47 9.36 -2.88
CA TYR A 8 4.23 8.63 -2.72
C TYR A 8 4.13 8.06 -1.32
N ARG A 9 2.94 8.18 -0.73
CA ARG A 9 2.59 7.67 0.60
C ARG A 9 1.09 7.34 0.65
N PRO A 10 0.65 6.48 1.58
CA PRO A 10 -0.77 6.21 1.76
C PRO A 10 -1.51 7.49 2.19
N PRO A 11 -2.76 7.72 1.75
CA PRO A 11 -3.52 8.92 2.14
C PRO A 11 -3.67 9.09 3.65
N ILE A 12 -3.76 7.99 4.40
CA ILE A 12 -3.82 8.02 5.87
C ILE A 12 -2.51 8.49 6.53
N GLU A 13 -1.40 8.56 5.79
CA GLU A 13 -0.10 9.10 6.23
C GLU A 13 0.12 10.55 5.76
N ALA A 14 -0.93 11.23 5.28
CA ALA A 14 -0.84 12.60 4.74
C ALA A 14 -0.27 13.63 5.75
N ASN A 15 -0.46 13.40 7.05
CA ASN A 15 0.03 14.27 8.11
C ASN A 15 1.24 13.69 8.86
N THR A 16 1.76 12.55 8.42
CA THR A 16 2.93 11.93 9.03
C THR A 16 4.22 12.57 8.52
N PHE A 17 5.18 12.75 9.42
CA PHE A 17 6.49 13.27 9.08
C PHE A 17 7.21 12.33 8.11
N LEU A 18 7.77 12.86 7.02
CA LEU A 18 8.40 12.06 5.96
C LEU A 18 9.92 12.17 6.04
N LEU A 19 10.61 11.04 5.90
CA LEU A 19 12.07 11.01 5.83
C LEU A 19 12.52 10.08 4.69
N PRO A 20 13.21 10.59 3.66
CA PRO A 20 13.70 9.74 2.59
C PRO A 20 14.89 8.93 3.09
N ILE A 21 14.87 7.62 2.83
CA ILE A 21 16.03 6.74 3.07
C ILE A 21 16.41 5.91 1.83
N THR A 22 15.55 5.91 0.82
CA THR A 22 15.79 5.32 -0.51
C THR A 22 15.30 6.27 -1.61
N GLU A 23 15.62 5.93 -2.85
CA GLU A 23 15.09 6.51 -4.07
C GLU A 23 14.80 5.37 -5.05
N GLY A 24 13.74 5.46 -5.86
CA GLY A 24 13.37 4.43 -6.82
C GLY A 24 12.85 3.14 -6.18
N CYS A 25 12.15 2.31 -6.97
CA CYS A 25 11.66 1.00 -6.55
C CYS A 25 12.72 -0.08 -6.85
N SER A 26 12.97 -1.01 -5.93
CA SER A 26 13.96 -2.09 -6.15
C SER A 26 13.54 -3.08 -7.25
N HIS A 27 12.22 -3.22 -7.48
CA HIS A 27 11.66 -4.08 -8.52
C HIS A 27 11.42 -3.36 -9.85
N ASN A 28 10.85 -2.16 -9.79
CA ASN A 28 10.57 -1.24 -10.91
C ASN A 28 10.06 -1.86 -12.24
N SER A 29 9.35 -2.99 -12.15
CA SER A 29 8.94 -3.79 -13.32
C SER A 29 7.47 -4.23 -13.28
N CYS A 30 6.67 -3.71 -12.33
CA CYS A 30 5.24 -3.99 -12.27
C CYS A 30 4.55 -3.56 -13.57
N ALA A 31 3.60 -4.36 -14.05
CA ALA A 31 2.94 -4.13 -15.33
C ALA A 31 2.12 -2.83 -15.39
N PHE A 32 1.68 -2.33 -14.24
CA PHE A 32 0.72 -1.22 -14.12
C PHE A 32 1.34 0.09 -13.59
N CYS A 33 2.53 0.04 -12.99
CA CYS A 33 3.07 1.16 -12.22
C CYS A 33 4.15 1.91 -12.99
N ASN A 34 4.02 3.24 -13.10
CA ASN A 34 5.07 4.11 -13.65
C ASN A 34 5.65 5.11 -12.61
N MET A 35 5.24 5.00 -11.34
CA MET A 35 5.51 5.99 -10.29
C MET A 35 7.02 6.29 -10.10
N TYR A 36 7.87 5.29 -10.32
CA TYR A 36 9.32 5.38 -10.19
C TYR A 36 10.05 4.98 -11.48
N GLN A 37 9.35 5.01 -12.61
CA GLN A 37 9.94 4.69 -13.92
C GLN A 37 11.04 5.70 -14.25
N GLY A 38 12.22 5.20 -14.63
CA GLY A 38 13.39 6.03 -14.91
C GLY A 38 14.14 6.53 -13.66
N ILE A 39 13.69 6.20 -12.45
CA ILE A 39 14.42 6.50 -11.20
C ILE A 39 15.12 5.22 -10.72
N PRO A 40 16.46 5.13 -10.80
CA PRO A 40 17.20 3.96 -10.33
C PRO A 40 17.03 3.76 -8.82
N PHE A 41 17.00 2.50 -8.39
CA PHE A 41 17.02 2.20 -6.96
C PHE A 41 18.34 2.65 -6.33
N ARG A 42 18.25 3.44 -5.26
CA ARG A 42 19.39 3.89 -4.46
C ARG A 42 19.03 3.91 -3.00
N MET A 43 19.96 3.49 -2.15
CA MET A 43 19.87 3.70 -0.71
C MET A 43 20.63 4.97 -0.35
N LEU A 44 20.01 5.86 0.43
CA LEU A 44 20.72 7.02 0.95
C LEU A 44 21.78 6.56 1.97
N SER A 45 22.93 7.21 1.92
CA SER A 45 23.98 7.05 2.93
C SER A 45 23.51 7.58 4.29
N LEU A 46 24.13 7.11 5.38
CA LEU A 46 23.80 7.62 6.72
C LEU A 46 24.03 9.13 6.84
N ALA A 47 25.06 9.67 6.16
CA ALA A 47 25.34 11.10 6.16
C ALA A 47 24.23 11.90 5.45
N GLU A 48 23.69 11.40 4.33
CA GLU A 48 22.53 12.02 3.68
C GLU A 48 21.31 12.01 4.60
N VAL A 49 21.01 10.87 5.24
CA VAL A 49 19.88 10.77 6.19
C VAL A 49 20.09 11.68 7.41
N GLU A 50 21.30 11.78 7.96
CA GLU A 50 21.63 12.68 9.07
C GLU A 50 21.43 14.14 8.66
N ALA A 51 21.85 14.53 7.46
CA ALA A 51 21.64 15.88 6.94
C ALA A 51 20.14 16.26 6.84
N TYR A 52 19.26 15.30 6.48
CA TYR A 52 17.82 15.52 6.54
C TYR A 52 17.35 15.76 7.98
N LEU A 53 17.77 14.92 8.92
CA LEU A 53 17.37 15.04 10.33
C LEU A 53 17.91 16.33 10.98
N GLU A 54 19.11 16.78 10.60
CA GLU A 54 19.67 18.07 11.00
C GLU A 54 18.84 19.24 10.47
N ALA A 55 18.47 19.21 9.19
CA ALA A 55 17.61 20.22 8.59
C ALA A 55 16.24 20.27 9.29
N VAL A 56 15.67 19.11 9.61
CA VAL A 56 14.40 19.00 10.36
C VAL A 56 14.53 19.59 11.76
N LYS A 57 15.59 19.24 12.48
CA LYS A 57 15.83 19.80 13.82
C LYS A 57 16.04 21.32 13.77
N ALA A 58 16.71 21.83 12.74
CA ALA A 58 16.90 23.26 12.55
C ALA A 58 15.59 23.99 12.22
N GLU A 59 14.72 23.38 11.40
CA GLU A 59 13.45 23.97 10.97
C GLU A 59 12.38 23.91 12.07
N TYR A 60 12.25 22.77 12.74
CA TYR A 60 11.18 22.52 13.72
C TYR A 60 11.59 22.79 15.17
N GLY A 61 12.88 22.94 15.47
CA GLY A 61 13.36 23.22 16.82
C GLY A 61 12.87 22.19 17.85
N SER A 62 12.29 22.63 18.97
CA SER A 62 11.72 21.73 19.99
C SER A 62 10.47 20.98 19.55
N PHE A 63 9.84 21.35 18.42
CA PHE A 63 8.67 20.64 17.92
C PHE A 63 8.99 19.20 17.51
N VAL A 64 10.26 18.89 17.19
CA VAL A 64 10.70 17.51 16.90
C VAL A 64 10.43 16.53 18.05
N GLU A 65 10.34 17.02 19.29
CA GLU A 65 10.01 16.21 20.46
C GLU A 65 8.55 15.74 20.46
N ARG A 66 7.68 16.37 19.67
CA ARG A 66 6.27 15.97 19.51
C ARG A 66 6.06 14.99 18.37
N ILE A 67 7.10 14.68 17.58
CA ILE A 67 6.99 13.74 16.47
C ILE A 67 7.04 12.31 17.03
N GLU A 68 5.89 11.67 17.07
CA GLU A 68 5.76 10.28 17.56
C GLU A 68 5.63 9.25 16.42
N ARG A 69 5.38 9.69 15.19
CA ARG A 69 5.25 8.84 14.00
C ARG A 69 6.03 9.40 12.82
N ILE A 70 6.76 8.53 12.13
CA ILE A 70 7.54 8.87 10.93
C ILE A 70 7.29 7.84 9.84
N TYR A 71 7.14 8.33 8.61
CA TYR A 71 7.02 7.51 7.42
C TYR A 71 8.32 7.62 6.62
N LEU A 72 9.04 6.51 6.51
CA LEU A 72 10.23 6.45 5.67
C LEU A 72 9.78 6.35 4.21
N VAL A 73 10.29 7.24 3.36
CA VAL A 73 9.90 7.35 1.95
C VAL A 73 11.06 7.00 1.02
N GLY A 74 10.73 6.85 -0.27
CA GLY A 74 11.69 6.49 -1.30
C GLY A 74 11.32 5.26 -2.12
N ALA A 75 10.03 5.06 -2.38
CA ALA A 75 9.42 3.85 -2.96
C ALA A 75 9.52 2.60 -2.10
N ASP A 76 10.74 2.16 -1.80
CA ASP A 76 10.97 0.83 -1.25
C ASP A 76 11.98 0.79 -0.09
N PRO A 77 11.69 1.48 1.03
CA PRO A 77 12.63 1.63 2.14
C PRO A 77 12.94 0.31 2.85
N PHE A 78 11.96 -0.60 2.90
CA PHE A 78 12.14 -1.89 3.57
C PHE A 78 13.05 -2.86 2.78
N ALA A 79 13.48 -2.52 1.57
CA ALA A 79 14.48 -3.29 0.82
C ALA A 79 15.87 -3.26 1.47
N LEU A 80 16.13 -2.30 2.37
CA LEU A 80 17.35 -2.32 3.18
C LEU A 80 17.40 -3.59 4.06
N SER A 81 18.60 -4.14 4.23
CA SER A 81 18.86 -5.20 5.22
C SER A 81 18.53 -4.73 6.63
N ALA A 82 18.21 -5.66 7.54
CA ALA A 82 17.83 -5.31 8.90
C ALA A 82 18.92 -4.50 9.63
N SER A 83 20.19 -4.87 9.47
CA SER A 83 21.33 -4.10 10.01
C SER A 83 21.34 -2.65 9.54
N ARG A 84 21.15 -2.40 8.25
CA ARG A 84 21.11 -1.05 7.69
C ARG A 84 19.90 -0.27 8.21
N LEU A 85 18.73 -0.88 8.30
CA LEU A 85 17.55 -0.24 8.89
C LEU A 85 17.80 0.14 10.36
N LEU A 86 18.41 -0.74 11.16
CA LEU A 86 18.76 -0.48 12.55
C LEU A 86 19.71 0.72 12.70
N GLU A 87 20.71 0.88 11.81
CA GLU A 87 21.57 2.07 11.80
C GLU A 87 20.76 3.36 11.60
N ARG A 88 19.80 3.37 10.66
CA ARG A 88 18.94 4.55 10.41
C ARG A 88 18.01 4.81 11.59
N ILE A 89 17.43 3.77 12.17
CA ILE A 89 16.55 3.90 13.34
C ILE A 89 17.29 4.49 14.53
N HIS A 90 18.52 4.03 14.80
CA HIS A 90 19.35 4.57 15.86
C HIS A 90 19.62 6.07 15.64
N LEU A 91 19.94 6.43 14.40
CA LEU A 91 20.12 7.82 14.00
C LEU A 91 18.83 8.64 14.14
N ILE A 92 17.69 8.13 13.67
CA ILE A 92 16.39 8.80 13.79
C ILE A 92 16.08 9.08 15.27
N ARG A 93 16.27 8.10 16.16
CA ARG A 93 16.01 8.27 17.60
C ARG A 93 16.93 9.29 18.29
N LYS A 94 18.15 9.50 17.78
CA LYS A 94 19.04 10.57 18.26
C LYS A 94 18.45 11.97 18.00
N TYR A 95 17.72 12.14 16.89
CA TYR A 95 17.12 13.43 16.50
C TYR A 95 15.65 13.56 16.91
N LEU A 96 14.91 12.46 16.94
CA LEU A 96 13.48 12.34 17.28
C LEU A 96 13.33 11.38 18.49
N PRO A 97 13.65 11.82 19.72
CA PRO A 97 13.78 10.93 20.87
C PRO A 97 12.45 10.29 21.34
N HIS A 98 11.31 10.88 20.97
CA HIS A 98 9.98 10.40 21.36
C HIS A 98 9.27 9.61 20.25
N ILE A 99 10.00 9.20 19.20
CA ILE A 99 9.43 8.41 18.12
C ILE A 99 8.90 7.06 18.63
N LYS A 100 7.63 6.76 18.38
CA LYS A 100 6.94 5.52 18.78
C LYS A 100 6.69 4.59 17.61
N VAL A 101 6.45 5.15 16.41
CA VAL A 101 6.14 4.38 15.21
C VAL A 101 7.04 4.83 14.07
N ILE A 102 7.78 3.88 13.51
CA ILE A 102 8.51 4.01 12.26
C ILE A 102 7.78 3.12 11.24
N THR A 103 7.24 3.74 10.19
CA THR A 103 6.43 3.05 9.17
C THR A 103 6.97 3.33 7.77
N MET A 104 6.65 2.46 6.81
CA MET A 104 7.06 2.57 5.41
C MET A 104 6.31 1.57 4.54
N TYR A 105 6.50 1.67 3.22
CA TYR A 105 6.14 0.59 2.31
C TYR A 105 7.09 -0.59 2.46
N ALA A 106 6.55 -1.80 2.36
CA ALA A 106 7.29 -3.05 2.28
C ALA A 106 6.70 -3.95 1.19
N ARG A 107 7.53 -4.38 0.25
CA ARG A 107 7.18 -5.49 -0.63
C ARG A 107 7.30 -6.83 0.11
N VAL A 108 6.61 -7.85 -0.39
CA VAL A 108 6.63 -9.21 0.17
C VAL A 108 8.03 -9.83 0.14
N ASP A 109 8.75 -9.68 -0.96
CA ASP A 109 10.14 -10.13 -1.12
C ASP A 109 11.10 -9.45 -0.11
N ASN A 110 10.91 -8.18 0.21
CA ASN A 110 11.69 -7.51 1.27
C ASN A 110 11.54 -8.16 2.65
N ILE A 111 10.35 -8.71 2.93
CA ILE A 111 10.06 -9.43 4.18
C ILE A 111 10.71 -10.82 4.12
N ALA A 112 10.58 -11.50 2.98
CA ALA A 112 11.20 -12.81 2.74
C ALA A 112 12.73 -12.78 2.89
N HIS A 113 13.37 -11.65 2.57
CA HIS A 113 14.82 -11.46 2.72
C HIS A 113 15.29 -11.19 4.16
N LYS A 114 14.40 -11.20 5.15
CA LYS A 114 14.75 -11.05 6.57
C LYS A 114 14.37 -12.31 7.33
N SER A 115 15.22 -12.73 8.25
CA SER A 115 14.93 -13.80 9.22
C SER A 115 13.89 -13.37 10.26
N ASP A 116 13.29 -14.34 10.97
CA ASP A 116 12.35 -14.05 12.05
C ASP A 116 13.00 -13.22 13.18
N ASP A 117 14.27 -13.50 13.51
CA ASP A 117 15.02 -12.75 14.52
C ASP A 117 15.29 -11.30 14.08
N GLU A 118 15.57 -11.09 12.79
CA GLU A 118 15.72 -9.75 12.23
C GLU A 118 14.40 -8.97 12.25
N LEU A 119 13.26 -9.61 11.94
CA LEU A 119 11.95 -8.98 12.06
C LEU A 119 11.64 -8.61 13.51
N ALA A 120 11.94 -9.49 14.47
CA ALA A 120 11.79 -9.22 15.90
C ALA A 120 12.66 -8.04 16.35
N ALA A 121 13.93 -8.00 15.94
CA ALA A 121 14.82 -6.88 16.25
C ALA A 121 14.33 -5.55 15.67
N LEU A 122 13.78 -5.56 14.44
CA LEU A 122 13.19 -4.37 13.82
C LEU A 122 11.92 -3.91 14.56
N LYS A 123 11.09 -4.86 15.05
CA LYS A 123 9.94 -4.56 15.90
C LYS A 123 10.35 -3.84 17.18
N GLU A 124 11.34 -4.36 17.90
CA GLU A 124 11.88 -3.74 19.12
C GLU A 124 12.48 -2.36 18.83
N ALA A 125 13.08 -2.21 17.65
CA ALA A 125 13.60 -0.94 17.17
C ALA A 125 12.51 0.06 16.73
N GLY A 126 11.22 -0.32 16.73
CA GLY A 126 10.09 0.58 16.49
C GLY A 126 9.52 0.56 15.08
N ILE A 127 9.99 -0.34 14.20
CA ILE A 127 9.25 -0.68 12.97
C ILE A 127 8.07 -1.57 13.37
N ASN A 128 6.89 -0.98 13.49
CA ASN A 128 5.71 -1.66 14.04
C ASN A 128 4.47 -1.54 13.16
N ASP A 129 4.62 -1.02 11.95
CA ASP A 129 3.53 -0.67 11.06
C ASP A 129 4.05 -0.61 9.61
N LEU A 130 3.69 -1.57 8.75
CA LEU A 130 4.17 -1.65 7.36
C LEU A 130 2.99 -1.60 6.38
N TYR A 131 3.18 -0.94 5.24
CA TYR A 131 2.21 -0.95 4.15
C TYR A 131 2.65 -1.96 3.11
N VAL A 132 1.85 -3.01 2.90
CA VAL A 132 2.21 -4.15 2.06
C VAL A 132 1.36 -4.16 0.81
N GLY A 133 2.01 -4.20 -0.36
CA GLY A 133 1.31 -4.25 -1.65
C GLY A 133 0.85 -5.67 -1.99
N VAL A 134 -0.33 -6.06 -1.48
CA VAL A 134 -0.99 -7.35 -1.74
C VAL A 134 -1.62 -7.37 -3.13
N GLU A 135 -2.23 -6.26 -3.53
CA GLU A 135 -2.91 -6.01 -4.81
C GLU A 135 -4.12 -6.89 -5.12
N CYS A 136 -4.00 -8.22 -5.08
CA CYS A 136 -5.06 -9.16 -5.46
C CYS A 136 -4.85 -10.54 -4.79
N GLY A 137 -5.94 -11.29 -4.59
CA GLY A 137 -5.93 -12.65 -4.06
C GLY A 137 -5.78 -13.76 -5.10
N LEU A 138 -5.51 -13.45 -6.38
CA LEU A 138 -5.46 -14.40 -7.49
C LEU A 138 -4.05 -14.50 -8.09
N ASP A 139 -3.47 -15.70 -8.13
CA ASP A 139 -2.09 -15.92 -8.63
C ASP A 139 -1.92 -15.52 -10.11
N ASP A 140 -2.88 -15.83 -10.97
CA ASP A 140 -2.83 -15.46 -12.39
C ASP A 140 -2.86 -13.93 -12.58
N VAL A 141 -3.60 -13.22 -11.72
CA VAL A 141 -3.62 -11.75 -11.72
C VAL A 141 -2.30 -11.20 -11.21
N LEU A 142 -1.74 -11.71 -10.12
CA LEU A 142 -0.44 -11.28 -9.59
C LEU A 142 0.72 -11.52 -10.57
N GLU A 143 0.68 -12.64 -11.31
CA GLU A 143 1.62 -12.93 -12.40
C GLU A 143 1.51 -11.89 -13.52
N ASN A 144 0.29 -11.56 -13.95
CA ASN A 144 0.05 -10.53 -14.96
C ASN A 144 0.46 -9.12 -14.51
N LEU A 145 0.27 -8.79 -13.23
CA LEU A 145 0.74 -7.54 -12.63
C LEU A 145 2.27 -7.50 -12.49
N ASN A 146 2.95 -8.64 -12.68
CA ASN A 146 4.39 -8.81 -12.54
C ASN A 146 4.92 -8.26 -11.21
N LYS A 147 4.32 -8.67 -10.09
CA LYS A 147 4.74 -8.23 -8.75
C LYS A 147 6.00 -8.95 -8.27
N GLY A 148 6.27 -10.15 -8.80
CA GLY A 148 7.44 -10.98 -8.45
C GLY A 148 7.19 -11.96 -7.30
N TYR A 149 5.94 -12.12 -6.87
CA TYR A 149 5.50 -13.04 -5.81
C TYR A 149 4.02 -13.40 -6.00
N GLY A 150 3.62 -14.56 -5.46
CA GLY A 150 2.23 -15.04 -5.50
C GLY A 150 1.52 -14.98 -4.15
N VAL A 151 0.29 -15.49 -4.12
CA VAL A 151 -0.59 -15.52 -2.94
C VAL A 151 0.05 -16.31 -1.79
N ALA A 152 0.75 -17.40 -2.09
CA ALA A 152 1.44 -18.21 -1.09
C ALA A 152 2.58 -17.47 -0.38
N ASP A 153 3.30 -16.61 -1.11
CA ASP A 153 4.35 -15.77 -0.53
C ASP A 153 3.75 -14.67 0.34
N ILE A 154 2.72 -13.96 -0.16
CA ILE A 154 1.98 -12.95 0.60
C ILE A 154 1.53 -13.52 1.95
N ARG A 155 0.85 -14.67 1.91
CA ARG A 155 0.38 -15.39 3.11
C ARG A 155 1.52 -15.68 4.07
N ARG A 156 2.59 -16.29 3.58
CA ARG A 156 3.73 -16.67 4.42
C ARG A 156 4.34 -15.44 5.10
N GLU A 157 4.60 -14.38 4.35
CA GLU A 157 5.33 -13.23 4.85
C GLU A 157 4.49 -12.32 5.77
N CYS A 158 3.20 -12.09 5.47
CA CYS A 158 2.32 -11.33 6.37
C CYS A 158 2.09 -12.08 7.70
N LEU A 159 1.92 -13.41 7.68
CA LEU A 159 1.85 -14.20 8.91
C LEU A 159 3.14 -14.16 9.74
N ARG A 160 4.31 -14.03 9.09
CA ARG A 160 5.59 -13.81 9.80
C ARG A 160 5.65 -12.43 10.44
N LEU A 161 5.13 -11.39 9.80
CA LEU A 161 4.99 -10.06 10.42
C LEU A 161 4.11 -10.13 11.68
N ASN A 162 2.97 -10.83 11.61
CA ASN A 162 2.08 -11.05 12.76
C ASN A 162 2.80 -11.75 13.92
N LYS A 163 3.56 -12.82 13.62
CA LYS A 163 4.37 -13.53 14.62
C LYS A 163 5.43 -12.61 15.26
N ALA A 164 6.05 -11.73 14.48
CA ALA A 164 7.00 -10.72 14.98
C ALA A 164 6.31 -9.55 15.70
N GLY A 165 4.97 -9.48 15.69
CA GLY A 165 4.19 -8.38 16.23
C GLY A 165 4.27 -7.08 15.42
N ILE A 166 4.74 -7.13 14.17
CA ILE A 166 4.72 -5.98 13.25
C ILE A 166 3.36 -5.97 12.57
N ARG A 167 2.62 -4.86 12.68
CA ARG A 167 1.33 -4.71 12.01
C ARG A 167 1.55 -4.48 10.52
N HIS A 168 0.70 -5.06 9.69
CA HIS A 168 0.66 -4.78 8.26
C HIS A 168 -0.67 -4.12 7.88
N ASN A 169 -0.59 -3.20 6.91
CA ASN A 169 -1.70 -2.49 6.30
C ASN A 169 -1.68 -2.85 4.83
N ASP A 170 -2.69 -3.57 4.38
CA ASP A 170 -2.65 -4.22 3.08
C ASP A 170 -3.26 -3.30 2.03
N LEU A 171 -2.49 -3.06 0.97
CA LEU A 171 -2.91 -2.29 -0.19
C LEU A 171 -3.44 -3.29 -1.21
N LEU A 172 -4.72 -3.16 -1.58
CA LEU A 172 -5.35 -3.96 -2.62
C LEU A 172 -5.86 -3.07 -3.76
N MET A 173 -6.08 -3.69 -4.93
CA MET A 173 -6.46 -2.99 -6.15
C MET A 173 -7.67 -3.65 -6.82
N LEU A 174 -8.81 -2.95 -6.81
CA LEU A 174 -10.02 -3.35 -7.55
C LEU A 174 -9.78 -3.31 -9.05
N GLY A 175 -10.48 -4.17 -9.78
CA GLY A 175 -10.48 -4.22 -11.24
C GLY A 175 -9.23 -4.82 -11.88
N THR A 176 -8.25 -5.26 -11.07
CA THR A 176 -7.01 -5.88 -11.58
C THR A 176 -7.25 -7.23 -12.25
N ALA A 177 -8.29 -7.96 -11.85
CA ALA A 177 -8.71 -9.19 -12.53
C ALA A 177 -9.35 -8.93 -13.91
N GLY A 178 -9.78 -7.70 -14.18
CA GLY A 178 -10.45 -7.31 -15.43
C GLY A 178 -11.95 -7.60 -15.44
N LYS A 179 -12.57 -7.27 -16.58
CA LYS A 179 -14.01 -7.35 -16.80
C LYS A 179 -14.56 -8.76 -16.53
N GLY A 180 -15.64 -8.83 -15.77
CA GLY A 180 -16.39 -10.05 -15.45
C GLY A 180 -15.79 -10.92 -14.34
N ARG A 181 -14.67 -10.50 -13.74
CA ARG A 181 -13.96 -11.27 -12.69
C ARG A 181 -14.03 -10.67 -11.29
N GLY A 182 -14.81 -9.60 -11.11
CA GLY A 182 -14.92 -8.90 -9.81
C GLY A 182 -15.34 -9.81 -8.65
N ALA A 183 -16.38 -10.64 -8.82
CA ALA A 183 -16.85 -11.53 -7.75
C ALA A 183 -15.81 -12.61 -7.35
N GLU A 184 -15.07 -13.15 -8.32
CA GLU A 184 -13.98 -14.11 -8.08
C GLU A 184 -12.84 -13.44 -7.30
N SER A 185 -12.41 -12.26 -7.76
CA SER A 185 -11.36 -11.45 -7.12
C SER A 185 -11.76 -11.06 -5.69
N ALA A 186 -12.98 -10.57 -5.49
CA ALA A 186 -13.53 -10.20 -4.20
C ALA A 186 -13.48 -11.35 -3.18
N GLN A 187 -13.91 -12.54 -3.60
CA GLN A 187 -13.89 -13.73 -2.75
C GLN A 187 -12.45 -14.15 -2.41
N ALA A 188 -11.56 -14.19 -3.41
CA ALA A 188 -10.17 -14.58 -3.20
C ALA A 188 -9.42 -13.59 -2.29
N MET A 189 -9.66 -12.28 -2.46
CA MET A 189 -9.14 -11.24 -1.57
C MET A 189 -9.69 -11.42 -0.15
N ALA A 190 -11.00 -11.62 0.02
CA ALA A 190 -11.60 -11.80 1.35
C ALA A 190 -11.05 -13.02 2.09
N GLU A 191 -10.92 -14.16 1.39
CA GLU A 191 -10.33 -15.38 1.95
C GLU A 191 -8.90 -15.16 2.43
N LEU A 192 -8.09 -14.49 1.61
CA LEU A 192 -6.72 -14.15 1.97
C LEU A 192 -6.69 -13.21 3.17
N GLU A 193 -7.35 -12.06 3.10
CA GLU A 193 -7.32 -11.01 4.13
C GLU A 193 -7.86 -11.50 5.49
N ASN A 194 -8.91 -12.33 5.50
CA ASN A 194 -9.43 -12.96 6.71
C ASN A 194 -8.39 -13.85 7.41
N GLU A 195 -7.50 -14.48 6.63
CA GLU A 195 -6.36 -15.24 7.15
C GLU A 195 -5.22 -14.33 7.63
N LEU A 196 -4.89 -13.29 6.85
CA LEU A 196 -3.77 -12.39 7.16
C LEU A 196 -4.05 -11.50 8.37
N ARG A 197 -5.30 -11.07 8.58
CA ARG A 197 -5.71 -10.18 9.68
C ARG A 197 -4.91 -8.86 9.73
N PRO A 198 -4.91 -8.04 8.66
CA PRO A 198 -4.24 -6.75 8.68
C PRO A 198 -4.86 -5.77 9.69
N ASP A 199 -4.06 -4.79 10.13
CA ASP A 199 -4.55 -3.66 10.94
C ASP A 199 -5.46 -2.74 10.11
N LYS A 200 -5.15 -2.60 8.81
CA LYS A 200 -5.93 -1.81 7.86
C LYS A 200 -5.95 -2.44 6.47
N ILE A 201 -7.05 -2.25 5.76
CA ILE A 201 -7.18 -2.54 4.34
C ILE A 201 -7.37 -1.22 3.60
N LEU A 202 -6.50 -0.95 2.63
CA LEU A 202 -6.54 0.24 1.80
C LEU A 202 -6.78 -0.18 0.35
N ILE A 203 -7.92 0.22 -0.18
CA ILE A 203 -8.32 -0.07 -1.55
C ILE A 203 -7.97 1.10 -2.46
N ASN A 204 -7.29 0.77 -3.56
CA ASN A 204 -7.20 1.61 -4.73
C ASN A 204 -7.97 0.97 -5.89
N THR A 205 -8.36 1.78 -6.86
CA THR A 205 -8.88 1.28 -8.13
C THR A 205 -7.76 1.19 -9.15
N MET A 206 -7.69 0.09 -9.90
CA MET A 206 -6.69 -0.08 -10.95
C MET A 206 -6.74 1.08 -11.95
N SER A 207 -5.57 1.65 -12.22
CA SER A 207 -5.36 2.66 -13.25
C SER A 207 -4.21 2.22 -14.13
N ALA A 208 -4.43 2.19 -15.45
CA ALA A 208 -3.37 1.94 -16.41
C ALA A 208 -2.67 3.26 -16.76
N PHE A 209 -1.51 3.49 -16.15
CA PHE A 209 -0.70 4.66 -16.51
C PHE A 209 -0.17 4.53 -17.94
N VAL A 210 -0.09 5.66 -18.64
CA VAL A 210 0.39 5.74 -20.03
C VAL A 210 1.77 5.09 -20.16
N ASP A 211 1.95 4.30 -21.22
CA ASP A 211 3.20 3.61 -21.59
C ASP A 211 3.64 2.49 -20.62
N THR A 212 2.74 2.06 -19.73
CA THR A 212 2.94 0.82 -18.96
C THR A 212 2.54 -0.41 -19.75
N LYS A 213 3.02 -1.60 -19.34
CA LYS A 213 2.63 -2.87 -19.97
C LYS A 213 1.09 -3.04 -19.99
N LEU A 214 0.42 -2.68 -18.90
CA LEU A 214 -1.03 -2.77 -18.78
C LEU A 214 -1.74 -1.83 -19.77
N ASP A 215 -1.24 -0.61 -19.96
CA ASP A 215 -1.77 0.31 -20.98
C ASP A 215 -1.62 -0.27 -22.40
N HIS A 216 -0.48 -0.91 -22.71
CA HIS A 216 -0.31 -1.64 -23.97
C HIS A 216 -1.26 -2.83 -24.09
N ASP A 217 -1.41 -3.64 -23.04
CA ASP A 217 -2.33 -4.79 -23.04
C ASP A 217 -3.79 -4.35 -23.25
N ILE A 218 -4.19 -3.19 -22.71
CA ILE A 218 -5.51 -2.59 -22.95
C ILE A 218 -5.66 -2.13 -24.40
N LYS A 219 -4.66 -1.43 -24.94
CA LYS A 219 -4.67 -0.96 -26.34
C LYS A 219 -4.72 -2.12 -27.35
N ASP A 220 -4.03 -3.21 -27.03
CA ASP A 220 -3.98 -4.43 -27.84
C ASP A 220 -5.23 -5.32 -27.65
N GLY A 221 -6.11 -5.00 -26.69
CA GLY A 221 -7.29 -5.81 -26.36
C GLY A 221 -6.99 -7.12 -25.63
N LYS A 222 -5.77 -7.29 -25.10
CA LYS A 222 -5.35 -8.44 -24.26
C LYS A 222 -5.93 -8.36 -22.86
N PHE A 223 -6.11 -7.14 -22.34
CA PHE A 223 -6.77 -6.89 -21.07
C PHE A 223 -8.00 -6.02 -21.31
N ILE A 224 -9.15 -6.46 -20.79
CA ILE A 224 -10.40 -5.69 -20.86
C ILE A 224 -10.67 -5.15 -19.45
N PRO A 225 -10.56 -3.83 -19.22
CA PRO A 225 -10.81 -3.26 -17.91
C PRO A 225 -12.25 -3.46 -17.45
N ALA A 226 -12.42 -3.62 -16.15
CA ALA A 226 -13.71 -3.57 -15.49
C ALA A 226 -14.30 -2.15 -15.58
N THR A 227 -15.63 -2.10 -15.58
CA THR A 227 -16.37 -0.84 -15.48
C THR A 227 -16.38 -0.31 -14.04
N GLU A 228 -16.68 0.97 -13.85
CA GLU A 228 -16.87 1.51 -12.49
C GLU A 228 -17.94 0.74 -11.70
N LYS A 229 -18.99 0.26 -12.37
CA LYS A 229 -20.00 -0.61 -11.75
C LYS A 229 -19.38 -1.88 -11.20
N GLU A 230 -18.54 -2.55 -11.99
CA GLU A 230 -17.87 -3.78 -11.59
C GLU A 230 -16.89 -3.54 -10.44
N HIS A 231 -16.20 -2.39 -10.39
CA HIS A 231 -15.36 -2.04 -9.24
C HIS A 231 -16.19 -1.91 -7.95
N LEU A 232 -17.33 -1.23 -8.01
CA LEU A 232 -18.22 -1.08 -6.85
C LEU A 232 -18.85 -2.41 -6.41
N GLU A 233 -19.19 -3.28 -7.38
CA GLU A 233 -19.70 -4.63 -7.10
C GLU A 233 -18.62 -5.52 -6.48
N GLU A 234 -17.39 -5.49 -6.99
CA GLU A 234 -16.23 -6.19 -6.42
C GLU A 234 -15.95 -5.73 -4.99
N GLU A 235 -15.94 -4.43 -4.73
CA GLU A 235 -15.71 -3.92 -3.37
C GLU A 235 -16.84 -4.29 -2.41
N ARG A 236 -18.10 -4.19 -2.85
CA ARG A 236 -19.27 -4.59 -2.03
C ARG A 236 -19.16 -6.06 -1.63
N ASP A 237 -18.86 -6.92 -2.60
CA ASP A 237 -18.78 -8.36 -2.38
C ASP A 237 -17.57 -8.70 -1.49
N PHE A 238 -16.45 -7.98 -1.65
CA PHE A 238 -15.28 -8.10 -0.80
C PHE A 238 -15.59 -7.71 0.66
N ILE A 239 -16.13 -6.51 0.90
CA ILE A 239 -16.53 -6.05 2.24
C ILE A 239 -17.54 -7.02 2.88
N ALA A 240 -18.51 -7.52 2.10
CA ALA A 240 -19.50 -8.47 2.59
C ALA A 240 -18.85 -9.77 3.11
N ALA A 241 -17.81 -10.26 2.44
CA ALA A 241 -17.09 -11.49 2.78
C ALA A 241 -16.02 -11.32 3.89
N LEU A 242 -15.65 -10.10 4.29
CA LEU A 242 -14.68 -9.86 5.36
C LEU A 242 -15.23 -10.20 6.75
N ASP A 243 -14.44 -10.94 7.53
CA ASP A 243 -14.62 -11.26 8.95
C ASP A 243 -13.43 -10.75 9.76
N LEU A 244 -13.29 -9.41 9.78
CA LEU A 244 -12.18 -8.69 10.38
C LEU A 244 -12.70 -7.52 11.24
N PRO A 245 -13.33 -7.78 12.40
CA PRO A 245 -14.11 -6.77 13.13
C PRO A 245 -13.30 -5.51 13.51
N ASP A 246 -12.03 -5.65 13.83
CA ASP A 246 -11.16 -4.57 14.30
C ASP A 246 -10.37 -3.85 13.19
N THR A 247 -10.43 -4.35 11.95
CA THR A 247 -9.68 -3.77 10.84
C THR A 247 -10.33 -2.48 10.35
N TYR A 248 -9.52 -1.45 10.15
CA TYR A 248 -9.96 -0.21 9.50
C TYR A 248 -9.92 -0.40 7.98
N PHE A 249 -11.05 -0.15 7.34
CA PHE A 249 -11.19 -0.19 5.90
C PHE A 249 -11.19 1.23 5.35
N TRP A 250 -10.47 1.45 4.25
CA TRP A 250 -10.44 2.73 3.54
C TRP A 250 -10.35 2.50 2.04
N SER A 251 -11.19 3.18 1.27
CA SER A 251 -11.23 3.05 -0.18
C SER A 251 -11.46 4.39 -0.85
N LEU A 252 -10.84 4.55 -2.01
CA LEU A 252 -10.99 5.70 -2.89
C LEU A 252 -11.21 5.24 -4.33
N HIS A 253 -12.27 5.75 -4.95
CA HIS A 253 -12.56 5.52 -6.36
C HIS A 253 -12.20 6.74 -7.21
N PRO A 254 -11.78 6.58 -8.47
CA PRO A 254 -11.33 7.67 -9.35
C PRO A 254 -12.35 8.80 -9.58
N LEU A 255 -13.63 8.53 -9.38
CA LEU A 255 -14.70 9.52 -9.50
C LEU A 255 -14.99 10.27 -8.20
N ASP A 256 -14.29 9.98 -7.10
CA ASP A 256 -14.56 10.44 -5.73
C ASP A 256 -16.04 10.30 -5.32
N SER A 257 -16.79 9.46 -6.05
CA SER A 257 -18.25 9.44 -6.00
C SER A 257 -18.79 8.70 -4.80
N VAL A 258 -17.95 7.85 -4.20
CA VAL A 258 -18.28 7.04 -3.04
C VAL A 258 -17.08 7.06 -2.09
N ARG A 259 -17.30 7.57 -0.88
CA ARG A 259 -16.32 7.50 0.20
C ARG A 259 -16.68 6.34 1.11
N ILE A 260 -15.81 5.32 1.15
CA ILE A 260 -15.97 4.13 1.99
C ILE A 260 -14.80 4.09 2.98
N ASP A 261 -15.08 4.41 4.24
CA ASP A 261 -14.11 4.28 5.31
C ASP A 261 -14.76 4.04 6.68
N GLY A 262 -14.05 3.33 7.56
CA GLY A 262 -14.55 3.01 8.91
C GLY A 262 -13.97 1.72 9.49
N ILE A 263 -14.35 1.41 10.73
CA ILE A 263 -13.95 0.17 11.40
C ILE A 263 -15.02 -0.89 11.08
N LEU A 264 -14.64 -2.04 10.55
CA LEU A 264 -15.58 -3.02 9.98
C LEU A 264 -16.70 -3.43 10.96
N GLN A 265 -16.43 -3.69 12.24
CA GLN A 265 -17.48 -4.03 13.21
C GLN A 265 -18.55 -2.94 13.41
N ASN A 266 -18.19 -1.67 13.20
CA ASN A 266 -19.08 -0.53 13.43
C ASN A 266 -19.74 -0.04 12.14
N ASP A 267 -19.02 -0.11 11.02
CA ASP A 267 -19.35 0.61 9.81
C ASP A 267 -19.71 -0.28 8.61
N LYS A 268 -19.46 -1.61 8.67
CA LYS A 268 -19.67 -2.53 7.53
C LYS A 268 -21.06 -2.41 6.89
N GLU A 269 -22.12 -2.42 7.71
CA GLU A 269 -23.50 -2.27 7.20
C GLU A 269 -23.75 -0.92 6.50
N LYS A 270 -23.12 0.15 6.98
CA LYS A 270 -23.21 1.47 6.36
C LYS A 270 -22.47 1.49 5.03
N MET A 271 -21.25 0.93 4.98
CA MET A 271 -20.45 0.82 3.76
C MET A 271 -21.22 0.06 2.66
N LEU A 272 -21.78 -1.11 3.00
CA LEU A 272 -22.56 -1.92 2.07
C LEU A 272 -23.79 -1.19 1.52
N LYS A 273 -24.52 -0.44 2.38
CA LYS A 273 -25.65 0.39 1.94
C LYS A 273 -25.22 1.52 1.02
N THR A 274 -24.10 2.17 1.33
CA THR A 274 -23.55 3.25 0.49
C THR A 274 -23.16 2.72 -0.90
N LEU A 275 -22.51 1.55 -0.97
CA LEU A 275 -22.17 0.90 -2.24
C LEU A 275 -23.42 0.46 -3.02
N ALA A 276 -24.39 -0.17 -2.34
CA ALA A 276 -25.64 -0.57 -2.98
C ALA A 276 -26.39 0.62 -3.58
N TYR A 277 -26.48 1.73 -2.85
CA TYR A 277 -27.09 2.97 -3.34
C TYR A 277 -26.36 3.51 -4.57
N ALA A 278 -25.02 3.55 -4.53
CA ALA A 278 -24.21 4.03 -5.65
C ALA A 278 -24.39 3.15 -6.92
N ILE A 279 -24.41 1.82 -6.75
CA ILE A 279 -24.62 0.87 -7.85
C ILE A 279 -25.99 1.06 -8.51
N GLU A 280 -27.03 1.33 -7.71
CA GLU A 280 -28.41 1.49 -8.20
C GLU A 280 -28.67 2.86 -8.83
N HIS A 281 -28.08 3.94 -8.30
CA HIS A 281 -28.44 5.32 -8.63
C HIS A 281 -27.40 6.08 -9.46
N ALA A 282 -26.21 5.51 -9.70
CA ALA A 282 -25.22 6.18 -10.53
C ALA A 282 -25.71 6.30 -11.98
N ASP A 283 -25.43 7.45 -12.60
CA ASP A 283 -25.77 7.70 -13.99
C ASP A 283 -25.21 6.60 -14.88
N SER A 284 -26.06 6.02 -15.74
CA SER A 284 -25.70 4.90 -16.62
C SER A 284 -24.47 5.16 -17.49
N VAL A 285 -24.21 6.40 -17.88
CA VAL A 285 -23.05 6.80 -18.67
C VAL A 285 -21.80 6.86 -17.80
N ASN A 286 -21.91 7.24 -16.52
CA ASN A 286 -20.77 7.32 -15.62
C ASN A 286 -20.38 5.94 -15.06
N ILE A 287 -21.37 5.12 -14.68
CA ILE A 287 -21.11 3.82 -14.03
C ILE A 287 -20.60 2.75 -15.02
N ASN A 288 -20.91 2.88 -16.31
CA ASN A 288 -20.43 1.97 -17.35
C ASN A 288 -19.10 2.42 -18.00
N ARG A 289 -18.50 3.52 -17.52
CA ARG A 289 -17.17 3.93 -17.98
C ARG A 289 -16.10 2.99 -17.44
N VAL A 290 -14.97 3.02 -18.12
CA VAL A 290 -13.69 2.51 -17.63
C VAL A 290 -12.86 3.74 -17.28
N SER A 291 -12.50 3.93 -16.02
CA SER A 291 -11.48 4.92 -15.68
C SER A 291 -10.14 4.51 -16.29
N ARG A 292 -9.57 5.38 -17.13
CA ARG A 292 -8.27 5.17 -17.79
C ARG A 292 -7.16 6.09 -17.27
N THR A 293 -7.49 7.04 -16.41
CA THR A 293 -6.54 8.06 -15.95
C THR A 293 -6.51 8.04 -14.43
N GLY A 294 -5.52 7.36 -13.87
CA GLY A 294 -5.08 7.61 -12.52
C GLY A 294 -4.36 8.96 -12.51
N ASN A 295 -5.09 10.04 -12.29
CA ASN A 295 -4.44 11.25 -11.82
C ASN A 295 -4.36 11.08 -10.29
N LEU A 296 -3.20 10.66 -9.80
CA LEU A 296 -2.86 10.85 -8.39
C LEU A 296 -2.74 12.35 -8.09
#